data_AF-A0A8H9F8K7-F1
#
_entry.id   AF-A0A8H9F8K7-F1
#
_cell.length_a   1.000
_cell.length_b   1.000
_cell.length_c   1.000
_cell.angle_alpha   90.00
_cell.angle_beta   90.00
_cell.angle_gamma   90.00
#
_symmetry.space_group_name_H-M   'P 1'
#
loop_
_entity.id
_entity.type
_entity.pdbx_description
1 polymer ?
#
loop_
_entity_poly.entity_id
_entity_poly.type
_entity_poly.pdbx_seq_one_letter_code
_entity_poly.pdbx_strand_id
1 'polypeptide(L)' 'MRDSETIKNDIINHLAKVIDPELNIDIVNLGLIYGIDLDEDGICLINRL' A
#
# COMPACT_ATOMS: atom_id res chain seq x y z
N MET A 1 -16.60 0.65 13.94
CA MET A 1 -16.16 0.91 12.55
C MET A 1 -14.66 1.03 12.59
N ARG A 2 -13.89 0.41 11.68
CA ARG A 2 -12.44 0.60 11.66
C ARG A 2 -12.15 1.99 11.10
N ASP A 3 -11.26 2.74 11.73
CA ASP A 3 -10.86 4.06 11.26
C ASP A 3 -10.08 3.95 9.94
N SER A 4 -10.29 4.88 9.01
CA SER A 4 -9.65 4.85 7.68
C SER A 4 -8.13 4.83 7.77
N GLU A 5 -7.54 5.47 8.79
CA GLU A 5 -6.10 5.43 9.05
C GLU A 5 -5.62 4.03 9.44
N THR A 6 -6.39 3.28 10.23
CA THR A 6 -6.08 1.89 10.57
C THR A 6 -6.12 1.02 9.33
N ILE A 7 -7.10 1.23 8.45
CA ILE A 7 -7.22 0.49 7.19
C ILE A 7 -6.05 0.82 6.26
N LYS A 8 -5.69 2.10 6.11
CA LYS A 8 -4.52 2.50 5.32
C LYS A 8 -3.22 1.86 5.83
N ASN A 9 -3.01 1.85 7.15
CA ASN A 9 -1.85 1.21 7.76
C ASN A 9 -1.84 -0.32 7.53
N ASP A 10 -2.98 -0.98 7.63
CA ASP A 10 -3.11 -2.41 7.32
C ASP A 10 -2.76 -2.69 5.85
N ILE A 11 -3.21 -1.85 4.92
CA ILE A 11 -2.89 -1.98 3.49
C ILE A 11 -1.39 -1.82 3.24
N ILE A 12 -0.75 -0.79 3.81
CA ILE A 12 0.71 -0.59 3.73
C ILE A 12 1.46 -1.82 4.25
N ASN A 13 1.06 -2.32 5.42
CA ASN A 13 1.69 -3.50 6.03
C ASN A 13 1.56 -4.76 5.18
N HIS A 14 0.49 -4.90 4.41
CA HIS A 14 0.33 -6.01 3.48
C HIS A 14 1.16 -5.82 2.20
N LEU A 15 1.20 -4.60 1.67
CA LEU A 15 2.01 -4.28 0.50
C LEU A 15 3.52 -4.45 0.76
N ALA A 16 3.98 -4.16 1.98
CA ALA A 16 5.37 -4.41 2.40
C ALA A 16 5.75 -5.90 2.44
N LYS A 17 4.78 -6.82 2.38
CA LYS A 17 5.04 -8.27 2.25
C LYS A 17 5.16 -8.72 0.79
N VAL A 18 4.82 -7.85 -0.15
CA VAL A 18 4.92 -8.14 -1.59
C VAL A 18 6.36 -7.83 -2.01
N ILE A 19 7.09 -8.88 -2.34
CA ILE A 19 8.50 -8.82 -2.73
C ILE A 19 8.60 -8.79 -4.26
N ASP A 20 9.42 -7.88 -4.78
CA ASP A 20 9.76 -7.87 -6.20
C ASP A 20 10.64 -9.10 -6.54
N PRO A 21 10.25 -9.93 -7.52
CA PRO A 21 10.97 -11.16 -7.84
C PRO A 21 12.34 -10.92 -8.49
N GLU A 22 12.60 -9.74 -9.05
CA GLU A 22 13.88 -9.41 -9.68
C GLU A 22 14.89 -8.90 -8.66
N LEU A 23 14.45 -8.00 -7.77
CA LEU A 23 15.32 -7.31 -6.81
C LEU A 23 15.30 -7.95 -5.41
N ASN A 24 14.36 -8.86 -5.12
CA ASN A 24 14.19 -9.53 -3.83
C ASN A 24 14.03 -8.57 -2.63
N ILE A 25 13.44 -7.41 -2.87
CA ILE A 25 13.11 -6.39 -1.86
C ILE A 25 11.63 -6.01 -2.02
N ASP A 26 10.99 -5.53 -0.96
CA ASP A 26 9.57 -5.19 -1.00
C ASP A 26 9.29 -3.95 -1.83
N ILE A 27 8.11 -3.94 -2.46
CA ILE A 27 7.68 -2.87 -3.35
C ILE A 27 7.51 -1.51 -2.64
N VAL A 28 7.36 -1.52 -1.31
CA VAL A 28 7.21 -0.31 -0.49
C VAL A 28 8.58 0.35 -0.27
N ASN A 29 9.59 -0.41 0.15
CA ASN A 29 10.97 0.07 0.30
C ASN A 29 11.65 0.39 -1.04
N LEU A 30 11.22 -0.25 -2.14
CA LEU A 30 11.61 0.16 -3.48
C LEU A 30 11.08 1.55 -3.89
N GLY A 31 10.11 2.10 -3.15
CA GLY A 31 9.50 3.38 -3.48
C GLY A 31 8.58 3.32 -4.70
N LEU A 32 8.09 2.13 -5.07
CA LEU A 32 7.14 1.96 -6.18
C LEU A 32 5.75 2.48 -5.83
N ILE A 33 5.48 2.69 -4.54
CA ILE A 33 4.21 3.21 -4.03
C ILE A 33 4.45 4.61 -3.47
N TYR A 34 3.85 5.60 -4.12
CA TYR A 34 3.98 7.02 -3.73
C TYR A 34 2.90 7.47 -2.77
N GLY A 35 1.72 6.88 -2.88
CA GLY A 35 0.58 7.25 -2.06
C GLY A 35 -0.58 6.31 -2.25
N ILE A 36 -1.43 6.26 -1.24
CA ILE A 36 -2.64 5.44 -1.23
C ILE A 36 -3.81 6.32 -0.84
N ASP A 37 -4.77 6.40 -1.74
CA ASP A 37 -6.04 7.03 -1.47
C ASP A 37 -7.09 5.97 -1.17
N LEU A 38 -7.80 6.14 -0.07
CA LEU A 38 -8.89 5.26 0.33
C LEU A 38 -10.11 6.15 0.42
N ASP A 39 -11.09 5.89 -0.43
CA ASP A 39 -12.35 6.63 -0.42
C ASP A 39 -13.36 6.06 0.59
N GLU A 40 -14.50 6.74 0.70
CA GLU A 40 -15.57 6.41 1.63
C GLU A 40 -16.32 5.12 1.25
N ASP A 41 -16.23 4.73 -0.03
CA ASP A 41 -16.80 3.48 -0.57
C ASP A 41 -15.88 2.28 -0.36
N GLY A 42 -14.69 2.50 0.21
CA GLY A 42 -13.69 1.47 0.50
C GLY A 42 -12.83 1.10 -0.72
N ILE A 43 -12.84 1.89 -1.78
CA ILE A 43 -11.96 1.72 -2.94
C ILE A 43 -10.61 2.32 -2.61
N CYS A 44 -9.57 1.50 -2.80
CA CYS A 44 -8.19 1.92 -2.55
C CYS A 44 -7.44 2.10 -3.87
N LEU A 45 -7.02 3.33 -4.13
CA LEU A 45 -6.23 3.73 -5.30
C LEU A 45 -4.76 3.84 -4.92
N ILE A 46 -3.92 3.10 -5.62
CA ILE A 46 -2.46 3.11 -5.45
C ILE A 46 -1.86 3.99 -6.53
N ASN A 47 -1.19 5.07 -6.12
CA ASN A 47 -0.43 5.92 -7.02
C ASN A 47 0.99 5.36 -7.17
N ARG A 48 1.33 5.03 -8.41
CA ARG A 48 2.67 4.66 -8.87
C ARG A 48 3.23 5.77 -9.75
N LEU A 49 4.55 5.91 -9.81
CA LEU A 49 5.21 6.71 -10.86
C LEU A 49 5.05 6.07 -12.24
#